data_AF-A0A0K3BCU9-F1
#
_entry.id   AF-A0A0K3BCU9-F1
#
_cell.length_a   1.000
_cell.length_b   1.000
_cell.length_c   1.000
_cell.angle_alpha   90.00
_cell.angle_beta   90.00
_cell.angle_gamma   90.00
#
_symmetry.space_group_name_H-M   'P 1'
#
loop_
_entity.id
_entity.type
_entity.pdbx_description
1 polymer ?
#
loop_
_entity_poly.entity_id
_entity_poly.type
_entity_poly.pdbx_seq_one_letter_code
_entity_poly.pdbx_strand_id
1 'polypeptide(L)'
;MADYNIEAINNCMTTVQNFKPKFGQIADSFHNVPSDPGAYGELPSSGAVSAAVDEVNRLMQGEFDKAEQLLDGIARALDTVVQSVQNVEQHTAKVYSV
;
A
#
# COMPACT_ATOMS: atom_id res chain seq x y z
N MET A 1 -8.43 -25.44 14.94
CA MET A 1 -8.59 -25.10 13.50
C MET A 1 -8.84 -23.60 13.34
N ALA A 2 -9.81 -23.05 14.08
CA ALA A 2 -9.96 -21.63 14.42
C ALA A 2 -8.64 -20.83 14.52
N ASP A 3 -7.81 -21.20 15.50
CA ASP A 3 -6.58 -20.47 15.82
C ASP A 3 -5.56 -20.45 14.67
N TYR A 4 -5.44 -21.54 13.91
CA TYR A 4 -4.54 -21.63 12.76
C TYR A 4 -4.98 -20.70 11.62
N ASN A 5 -6.30 -20.59 11.39
CA ASN A 5 -6.84 -19.69 10.38
C ASN A 5 -6.64 -18.22 10.79
N ILE A 6 -6.82 -17.90 12.07
CA ILE A 6 -6.59 -16.55 12.61
C ILE A 6 -5.09 -16.20 12.56
N GLU A 7 -4.21 -17.13 12.90
CA GLU A 7 -2.75 -16.95 12.82
C GLU A 7 -2.29 -16.70 11.38
N ALA A 8 -2.80 -17.47 10.41
CA ALA A 8 -2.51 -17.25 8.99
C ALA A 8 -2.97 -15.87 8.50
N ILE A 9 -4.17 -15.42 8.91
CA ILE A 9 -4.69 -14.09 8.55
C ILE A 9 -3.85 -12.98 9.22
N ASN A 10 -3.46 -13.15 10.48
CA ASN A 10 -2.61 -12.20 11.19
C ASN A 10 -1.22 -12.09 10.57
N ASN A 11 -0.64 -13.20 10.10
CA ASN A 11 0.61 -13.20 9.35
C ASN A 11 0.48 -12.47 8.01
N CYS A 12 -0.64 -12.63 7.31
CA CYS A 12 -0.93 -11.88 6.10
C CYS A 12 -1.05 -10.38 6.38
N MET A 13 -1.78 -10.00 7.43
CA MET A 13 -1.95 -8.60 7.85
C MET A 13 -0.61 -7.96 8.24
N THR A 14 0.22 -8.67 9.01
CA THR A 14 1.58 -8.21 9.38
C THR A 14 2.44 -7.98 8.14
N THR A 15 2.35 -8.87 7.16
CA THR A 15 3.08 -8.73 5.90
C THR A 15 2.63 -7.48 5.14
N VAL A 16 1.33 -7.26 5.00
CA VAL A 16 0.76 -6.06 4.35
C VAL A 16 1.21 -4.77 5.06
N GLN A 17 1.16 -4.75 6.38
CA GLN A 17 1.61 -3.63 7.21
C GLN A 17 3.12 -3.36 7.07
N ASN A 18 3.93 -4.38 6.86
CA ASN A 18 5.38 -4.23 6.63
C ASN A 18 5.73 -3.74 5.21
N PHE A 19 4.87 -4.00 4.23
CA PHE A 19 5.08 -3.56 2.85
C PHE A 19 4.58 -2.14 2.59
N LYS A 20 3.49 -1.72 3.26
CA LYS A 20 2.88 -0.40 3.09
C LYS A 20 3.88 0.77 3.20
N PRO A 21 4.73 0.87 4.25
CA PRO A 21 5.65 2.00 4.40
C PRO A 21 6.68 2.10 3.27
N LYS A 22 6.97 1.00 2.57
CA LYS A 22 7.95 1.00 1.47
C LYS A 22 7.44 1.79 0.27
N PHE A 23 6.14 1.70 -0.03
CA PHE A 23 5.54 2.46 -1.12
C PHE A 23 5.48 3.94 -0.78
N GLY A 24 5.11 4.31 0.44
CA GLY A 24 5.16 5.70 0.91
C GLY A 24 6.58 6.28 0.86
N GLN A 25 7.59 5.54 1.34
CA GLN A 25 9.00 5.98 1.27
C GLN A 25 9.49 6.19 -0.18
N ILE A 26 9.05 5.35 -1.11
CA ILE A 26 9.37 5.53 -2.53
C ILE A 26 8.61 6.72 -3.11
N ALA A 27 7.32 6.89 -2.80
CA ALA A 27 6.52 8.04 -3.22
C ALA A 27 7.13 9.37 -2.76
N ASP A 28 7.58 9.43 -1.50
CA ASP A 28 8.24 10.59 -0.91
C ASP A 28 9.52 10.99 -1.66
N SER A 29 10.25 10.01 -2.23
CA SER A 29 11.46 10.29 -3.01
C SER A 29 11.20 11.01 -4.35
N PHE A 30 9.96 10.98 -4.84
CA PHE A 30 9.53 11.69 -6.04
C PHE A 30 8.82 13.02 -5.73
N HIS A 31 8.49 13.26 -4.46
CA HIS A 31 7.71 14.42 -4.07
C HIS A 31 8.58 15.68 -4.00
N ASN A 32 8.13 16.77 -4.64
CA ASN A 32 8.83 18.06 -4.66
C ASN A 32 10.29 17.99 -5.16
N VAL A 33 10.58 17.07 -6.08
CA VAL A 33 11.88 17.00 -6.77
C VAL A 33 11.70 17.50 -8.21
N PRO A 34 11.62 18.83 -8.42
CA PRO A 34 11.53 19.40 -9.76
C PRO A 34 12.81 19.14 -10.53
N SER A 35 12.65 18.79 -11.79
CA SER A 35 13.71 18.53 -12.73
C SER A 35 14.30 19.85 -13.23
N ASP A 36 15.58 20.10 -12.99
CA ASP A 36 16.30 21.26 -13.54
C ASP A 36 16.58 21.05 -15.03
N PRO A 37 16.08 21.90 -15.95
CA PRO A 37 16.43 21.83 -17.36
C PRO A 37 17.94 21.84 -17.60
N GLY A 38 18.72 22.57 -16.80
CA GLY A 38 20.18 22.64 -16.91
C GLY A 38 20.88 21.30 -16.66
N ALA A 39 20.25 20.39 -15.90
CA ALA A 39 20.77 19.04 -15.70
C ALA A 39 20.77 18.19 -17.00
N TYR A 40 19.98 18.57 -18.00
CA TYR A 40 19.92 17.93 -19.32
C TYR A 40 20.72 18.68 -20.39
N GLY A 41 21.48 19.70 -19.99
CA GLY A 41 22.29 20.56 -20.85
C GLY A 41 21.55 21.80 -21.36
N GLU A 42 22.17 22.53 -22.28
CA GLU A 42 21.73 23.87 -22.71
C GLU A 42 20.97 23.89 -24.05
N LEU A 43 20.55 22.71 -24.55
CA LEU A 43 19.83 22.62 -25.82
C LEU A 43 18.40 23.17 -25.67
N PRO A 44 17.78 23.71 -26.75
CA PRO A 44 16.41 24.19 -26.71
C PRO A 44 15.39 23.13 -26.22
N SER A 45 15.70 21.85 -26.39
CA SER A 45 14.87 20.72 -25.95
C SER A 45 15.03 20.37 -24.46
N SER A 46 16.03 20.88 -23.75
CA SER A 46 16.30 20.50 -22.35
C SER A 46 15.13 20.82 -21.42
N GLY A 47 14.43 21.94 -21.66
CA GLY A 47 13.20 22.27 -20.92
C GLY A 47 12.06 21.27 -21.17
N ALA A 48 11.94 20.73 -22.38
CA ALA A 48 10.94 19.71 -22.69
C ALA A 48 11.29 18.36 -22.03
N VAL A 49 12.58 18.03 -21.93
CA VAL A 49 13.03 16.82 -21.21
C VAL A 49 12.76 16.96 -19.72
N SER A 50 13.10 18.09 -19.11
CA SER A 50 12.81 18.35 -17.69
C SER A 50 11.31 18.27 -17.40
N ALA A 51 10.46 18.89 -18.24
CA ALA A 51 9.00 18.79 -18.10
C ALA A 51 8.48 17.35 -18.24
N ALA A 52 9.07 16.54 -19.14
CA ALA A 52 8.70 15.14 -19.28
C ALA A 52 9.11 14.31 -18.05
N VAL A 53 10.26 14.61 -17.45
CA VAL A 53 10.71 13.98 -16.20
C VAL A 53 9.80 14.36 -15.03
N ASP A 54 9.42 15.63 -14.91
CA ASP A 54 8.46 16.09 -13.91
C ASP A 54 7.11 15.37 -14.02
N GLU A 55 6.63 15.17 -15.25
CA GLU A 55 5.38 14.43 -15.48
C GLU A 55 5.53 12.95 -15.09
N VAL A 56 6.67 12.31 -15.38
CA VAL A 56 6.95 10.95 -14.94
C VAL A 56 7.00 10.85 -13.41
N ASN A 57 7.64 11.80 -12.74
CA ASN A 57 7.66 11.88 -11.27
C ASN A 57 6.25 11.99 -10.69
N ARG A 58 5.41 12.86 -11.27
CA ARG A 58 4.00 13.03 -10.88
C ARG A 58 3.19 11.74 -11.05
N LEU A 59 3.37 11.05 -12.18
CA LEU A 59 2.69 9.79 -12.45
C LEU A 59 3.12 8.69 -11.47
N MET A 60 4.43 8.57 -11.22
CA MET A 60 4.95 7.60 -10.26
C MET A 60 4.42 7.83 -8.84
N GLN A 61 4.40 9.08 -8.37
CA GLN A 61 3.80 9.42 -7.07
C GLN A 61 2.35 8.93 -7.00
N GLY A 62 1.53 9.21 -8.02
CA GLY A 62 0.14 8.76 -8.06
C GLY A 62 -0.04 7.25 -8.07
N GLU A 63 0.85 6.49 -8.72
CA GLU A 63 0.80 5.02 -8.69
C GLU A 63 1.22 4.45 -7.33
N PHE A 64 2.20 5.04 -6.65
CA PHE A 64 2.60 4.61 -5.31
C PHE A 64 1.52 4.92 -4.26
N ASP A 65 0.84 6.06 -4.36
CA ASP A 65 -0.31 6.39 -3.50
C ASP A 65 -1.45 5.37 -3.67
N LYS A 66 -1.74 4.97 -4.92
CA LYS A 66 -2.74 3.92 -5.20
C LYS A 66 -2.34 2.57 -4.62
N ALA A 67 -1.05 2.21 -4.71
CA ALA A 67 -0.54 0.98 -4.13
C ALA A 67 -0.71 0.96 -2.61
N GLU A 68 -0.46 2.09 -1.95
CA GLU A 68 -0.70 2.27 -0.51
C GLU A 68 -2.18 2.09 -0.15
N GLN A 69 -3.08 2.73 -0.89
CA GLN A 69 -4.52 2.60 -0.71
C GLN A 69 -5.03 1.17 -0.90
N LEU A 70 -4.45 0.44 -1.85
CA LEU A 70 -4.79 -0.97 -2.09
C LEU A 70 -4.37 -1.84 -0.90
N LEU A 71 -3.17 -1.64 -0.36
CA LEU A 71 -2.70 -2.34 0.84
C LEU A 71 -3.58 -2.04 2.06
N ASP A 72 -4.04 -0.80 2.23
CA ASP A 72 -5.03 -0.45 3.25
C ASP A 72 -6.36 -1.16 3.05
N GLY A 73 -6.81 -1.29 1.81
CA GLY A 73 -7.99 -2.08 1.45
C GLY A 73 -7.85 -3.55 1.86
N ILE A 74 -6.71 -4.16 1.55
CA ILE A 74 -6.40 -5.55 1.92
C ILE A 74 -6.38 -5.72 3.44
N ALA A 75 -5.72 -4.83 4.17
CA ALA A 75 -5.67 -4.89 5.64
C ALA A 75 -7.08 -4.85 6.26
N ARG A 76 -7.96 -3.95 5.79
CA ARG A 76 -9.35 -3.88 6.24
C ARG A 76 -10.17 -5.11 5.89
N ALA A 77 -9.96 -5.68 4.70
CA ALA A 77 -10.63 -6.90 4.29
C ALA A 77 -10.22 -8.09 5.18
N LEU A 78 -8.92 -8.21 5.48
CA LEU A 78 -8.40 -9.23 6.39
C LEU A 78 -8.97 -9.07 7.81
N ASP A 79 -9.03 -7.85 8.35
CA ASP A 79 -9.65 -7.57 9.64
C ASP A 79 -11.13 -7.99 9.68
N THR A 80 -11.88 -7.68 8.61
CA THR A 80 -13.29 -8.11 8.47
C THR A 80 -13.42 -9.63 8.49
N VAL A 81 -12.52 -10.35 7.83
CA VAL A 81 -12.51 -11.83 7.85
C VAL A 81 -12.23 -12.36 9.26
N VAL A 82 -11.26 -11.80 9.98
CA VAL A 82 -10.96 -12.20 11.37
C VAL A 82 -12.18 -12.02 12.26
N GLN A 83 -12.84 -10.85 12.19
CA GLN A 83 -14.04 -10.57 12.96
C GLN A 83 -15.16 -11.55 12.63
N SER A 84 -15.35 -11.88 11.34
CA SER A 84 -16.33 -12.87 10.91
C SER A 84 -16.04 -14.27 11.48
N VAL A 85 -14.78 -14.71 11.46
CA VAL A 85 -14.38 -16.01 12.01
C VAL A 85 -14.64 -16.06 13.52
N GLN A 86 -14.21 -15.04 14.25
CA GLN A 86 -14.44 -14.93 15.70
C GLN A 86 -15.93 -14.94 16.06
N ASN A 87 -16.76 -14.25 15.28
CA ASN A 87 -18.20 -14.23 15.50
C ASN A 87 -18.83 -15.61 15.31
N VAL A 88 -18.44 -16.35 14.26
CA VAL A 88 -18.91 -17.72 14.01
C VAL A 88 -18.49 -18.65 15.15
N GLU A 89 -17.26 -18.52 15.63
CA GLU A 89 -16.75 -19.34 16.74
C GLU A 89 -17.46 -19.04 18.06
N GLN A 90 -17.65 -17.78 18.42
CA GLN A 90 -18.40 -17.40 19.61
C GLN A 90 -19.86 -17.87 19.54
N HIS A 91 -20.49 -17.80 18.37
CA HIS A 91 -21.83 -18.31 18.17
C HIS A 91 -21.88 -19.84 18.35
N THR A 92 -20.94 -20.55 17.73
CA THR A 92 -20.82 -22.01 17.85
C THR A 92 -20.57 -22.42 19.31
N ALA A 93 -19.65 -21.75 20.00
CA ALA A 93 -19.35 -22.03 21.41
C ALA A 93 -20.59 -21.85 22.31
N LYS A 94 -21.42 -20.83 22.09
CA LYS A 94 -22.68 -20.61 22.82
C LYS A 94 -23.75 -21.65 22.52
N VAL A 95 -23.81 -22.14 21.27
CA VAL A 95 -24.81 -23.13 20.85
C VAL A 95 -24.48 -24.54 21.37
N TYR A 96 -23.19 -24.86 21.52
CA TYR A 96 -22.71 -26.20 21.89
C TYR A 96 -22.11 -26.30 23.30
N SER A 97 -22.09 -25.21 24.08
CA SER A 97 -21.81 -25.27 25.52
C SER A 97 -22.99 -25.93 26.25
N VAL A 98 -22.84 -27.22 26.57
CA VAL A 98 -23.71 -27.99 27.48
C VAL A 98 -23.39 -27.64 28.93
#